data_AF-A0A2C9VN59-F1
#
_entry.id   AF-A0A2C9VN59-F1
#
_cell.length_a   1.000
_cell.length_b   1.000
_cell.length_c   1.000
_cell.angle_alpha   90.00
_cell.angle_beta   90.00
_cell.angle_gamma   90.00
#
_symmetry.space_group_name_H-M   'P 1'
#
loop_
_entity.id
_entity.type
_entity.pdbx_description
1 polymer ?
#
loop_
_entity_poly.entity_id
_entity_poly.type
_entity_poly.pdbx_seq_one_letter_code
_entity_poly.pdbx_strand_id
1 'polypeptide(L)'
;MARIKVHELRQKTKTELFNQLKDLKAEIPELRVAKVLAVISRKQKAALAEAYKNKKFLTRVLRPKKTRAISRRLTKHQTEREKKREMYFPMRKHAIKV
;
A
#
# COMPACT_ATOMS: atom_id res chain seq x y z
N MET A 1 13.87 17.16 -2.30
CA MET A 1 14.62 18.41 -2.52
C MET A 1 15.13 18.45 -3.95
N ALA A 2 14.86 19.54 -4.67
CA ALA A 2 15.49 19.76 -5.96
C ALA A 2 17.00 19.95 -5.76
N ARG A 3 17.81 19.44 -6.69
CA ARG A 3 19.27 19.54 -6.62
C ARG A 3 19.66 21.00 -6.86
N ILE A 4 20.16 21.68 -5.83
CA ILE A 4 20.59 23.09 -5.91
C ILE A 4 21.73 23.21 -6.93
N LYS A 5 21.62 24.12 -7.89
CA LYS A 5 22.68 24.37 -8.86
C LYS A 5 23.58 25.51 -8.40
N VAL A 6 24.88 25.37 -8.63
CA VAL A 6 25.89 26.33 -8.13
C VAL A 6 25.70 27.73 -8.73
N HIS A 7 25.24 27.85 -9.99
CA HIS A 7 24.99 29.15 -10.59
C HIS A 7 23.81 29.90 -9.96
N GLU A 8 22.82 29.19 -9.40
CA GLU A 8 21.67 29.79 -8.69
C GLU A 8 22.08 30.39 -7.34
N LEU A 9 23.14 29.85 -6.71
CA LEU A 9 23.67 30.38 -5.45
C LEU A 9 24.52 31.64 -5.65
N ARG A 10 25.14 31.79 -6.82
CA ARG A 10 26.00 32.95 -7.14
C ARG A 10 25.22 34.24 -7.32
N GLN A 11 23.92 34.16 -7.64
CA GLN A 11 23.07 35.34 -7.80
C GLN A 11 22.38 35.79 -6.50
N LYS A 12 22.57 35.06 -5.39
CA LYS A 12 21.89 35.32 -4.12
C LYS A 12 22.69 36.22 -3.19
N THR A 13 21.98 36.94 -2.34
CA THR A 13 22.61 37.78 -1.32
C THR A 13 23.10 36.95 -0.12
N LYS A 14 24.06 37.48 0.64
CA LYS A 14 24.66 36.78 1.80
C LYS A 14 23.62 36.37 2.85
N THR A 15 22.62 37.19 3.08
CA THR A 15 21.54 36.95 4.05
C THR A 15 20.63 35.80 3.59
N GLU A 16 20.26 35.77 2.31
CA GLU A 16 19.49 34.68 1.71
C GLU A 16 20.22 33.34 1.79
N LEU A 17 21.53 33.33 1.49
CA LEU A 17 22.36 32.13 1.62
C LEU A 17 22.42 31.62 3.06
N PHE A 18 22.48 32.53 4.04
CA PHE A 18 22.53 32.17 5.46
C PHE A 18 21.20 31.60 5.96
N ASN A 19 20.08 32.19 5.55
CA ASN A 19 18.74 31.68 5.84
C ASN A 19 18.53 30.31 5.21
N GLN A 20 18.90 30.16 3.93
CA GLN A 20 18.82 28.88 3.23
C GLN A 20 19.68 27.80 3.91
N LEU A 21 20.88 28.15 4.39
CA LEU A 21 21.71 27.23 5.17
C LEU A 21 21.05 26.81 6.49
N LYS A 22 20.38 27.73 7.18
CA LYS A 22 19.69 27.47 8.46
C LYS A 22 18.52 26.51 8.26
N ASP A 23 17.72 26.73 7.21
CA ASP A 23 16.57 25.88 6.87
C ASP A 23 17.03 24.47 6.46
N LEU A 24 18.06 24.37 5.61
CA LEU A 24 18.64 23.09 5.21
C LEU A 24 19.20 22.30 6.41
N LYS A 25 19.81 22.99 7.39
CA LYS A 25 20.31 22.36 8.61
C LYS A 25 19.18 21.87 9.52
N ALA A 26 18.03 22.52 9.54
CA ALA A 26 16.86 22.08 10.30
C ALA A 26 16.16 20.88 9.64
N GLU A 27 16.10 20.84 8.31
CA GLU A 27 15.43 19.78 7.55
C GLU A 27 16.22 18.44 7.61
N ILE A 28 17.55 18.48 7.64
CA ILE A 28 18.40 17.26 7.65
C ILE A 28 18.10 16.33 8.84
N PRO A 29 18.06 16.80 10.11
CA PRO A 29 17.66 16.00 11.26
C PRO A 29 16.30 15.33 11.08
N GLU A 30 15.28 16.07 10.65
CA GLU A 30 13.92 15.54 10.46
C GLU A 30 13.89 14.43 9.40
N LEU A 31 14.56 14.66 8.27
CA LEU A 31 14.68 13.65 7.20
C LEU A 31 15.42 12.40 7.68
N ARG A 32 16.47 12.55 8.51
CA ARG A 32 17.21 11.42 9.08
C ARG A 32 16.36 10.63 10.07
N VAL A 33 15.66 11.32 10.97
CA VAL A 33 14.75 10.70 11.94
C VAL A 33 13.61 9.96 11.22
N ALA A 34 12.98 10.58 10.23
CA ALA A 34 11.92 9.95 9.43
C ALA A 34 12.40 8.66 8.73
N LYS A 35 13.62 8.69 8.16
CA LYS A 35 14.23 7.50 7.54
C LYS A 35 14.45 6.36 8.56
N VAL A 36 15.02 6.68 9.73
CA VAL A 36 15.27 5.69 10.79
C VAL A 36 13.95 5.09 11.29
N LEU A 37 12.95 5.92 11.58
CA LEU A 37 11.63 5.47 12.02
C LEU A 37 10.94 4.57 10.99
N ALA A 38 11.04 4.90 9.71
CA ALA A 38 10.51 4.07 8.63
C ALA A 38 11.18 2.68 8.59
N VAL A 39 12.49 2.60 8.80
CA VAL A 39 13.22 1.32 8.85
C VAL A 39 12.79 0.50 10.07
N ILE A 40 12.66 1.13 11.25
CA ILE A 40 12.19 0.47 12.47
C ILE A 40 10.79 -0.11 12.26
N SER A 41 9.86 0.69 11.72
CA SER A 41 8.49 0.26 11.44
C SER A 41 8.43 -0.92 10.45
N ARG A 42 9.26 -0.90 9.40
CA ARG A 42 9.39 -2.01 8.45
C ARG A 42 9.89 -3.29 9.13
N LYS A 43 10.94 -3.20 9.95
CA LYS A 43 11.50 -4.36 10.69
C LYS A 43 10.49 -4.95 11.66
N GLN A 44 9.81 -4.12 12.46
CA GLN A 44 8.76 -4.56 13.38
C GLN A 44 7.63 -5.29 12.64
N LYS A 45 7.18 -4.72 11.51
CA LYS A 45 6.12 -5.34 10.70
C LYS A 45 6.56 -6.67 10.09
N ALA A 46 7.81 -6.79 9.65
CA ALA A 46 8.36 -8.03 9.11
C ALA A 46 8.40 -9.13 10.19
N ALA A 47 8.90 -8.83 11.38
CA ALA A 47 8.91 -9.77 12.51
C ALA A 47 7.50 -10.21 12.91
N LEU A 48 6.54 -9.28 12.94
CA LEU A 48 5.12 -9.61 13.18
C LEU A 48 4.53 -10.49 12.06
N ALA A 49 4.87 -10.24 10.80
CA ALA A 49 4.38 -11.07 9.69
C ALA A 49 4.88 -12.52 9.81
N GLU A 50 6.13 -12.70 10.20
CA GLU A 50 6.74 -14.02 10.41
C GLU A 50 6.07 -14.78 11.57
N ALA A 51 5.85 -14.12 12.70
CA ALA A 51 5.16 -14.69 13.86
C ALA A 51 3.69 -15.11 13.61
N TYR A 52 3.05 -14.58 12.54
CA TYR A 52 1.64 -14.83 12.21
C TYR A 52 1.42 -15.57 10.89
N LYS A 53 2.49 -15.96 10.17
CA LYS A 53 2.44 -16.50 8.79
C LYS A 53 1.44 -17.65 8.57
N ASN A 54 1.29 -18.53 9.56
CA ASN A 54 0.45 -19.74 9.46
C ASN A 54 -0.75 -19.72 10.41
N LYS A 55 -0.99 -18.60 11.10
CA LYS A 55 -2.12 -18.49 12.04
C LYS A 55 -3.39 -18.21 11.24
N LYS A 56 -4.46 -18.96 11.55
CA LYS A 56 -5.80 -18.76 10.95
C LYS A 56 -6.29 -17.32 11.14
N PHE A 57 -6.01 -16.72 12.29
CA PHE A 57 -6.43 -15.36 12.61
C PHE A 57 -5.26 -14.39 12.55
N LEU A 58 -5.31 -13.52 11.54
CA LEU A 58 -4.41 -12.38 11.40
C LEU A 58 -5.01 -11.14 12.07
N THR A 59 -4.15 -10.33 12.68
CA THR A 59 -4.50 -8.99 13.16
C THR A 59 -4.87 -8.07 11.99
N ARG A 60 -5.67 -7.03 12.25
CA ARG A 60 -6.17 -6.09 11.21
C ARG A 60 -5.04 -5.44 10.38
N VAL A 61 -3.86 -5.28 10.98
CA VAL A 61 -2.69 -4.65 10.35
C VAL A 61 -2.03 -5.55 9.30
N LEU A 62 -2.03 -6.86 9.51
CA LEU A 62 -1.40 -7.85 8.62
C LEU A 62 -2.36 -8.37 7.54
N ARG A 63 -3.66 -8.08 7.65
CA ARG A 63 -4.63 -8.48 6.63
C ARG A 63 -4.39 -7.74 5.31
N PRO A 64 -4.59 -8.41 4.16
CA PRO A 64 -4.56 -7.76 2.85
C PRO A 64 -5.53 -6.58 2.79
N LYS A 65 -5.06 -5.44 2.27
CA LYS A 65 -5.90 -4.26 2.04
C LYS A 65 -6.64 -4.43 0.71
N LYS A 66 -7.85 -5.00 0.78
CA LYS A 66 -8.76 -5.17 -0.36
C LYS A 66 -10.02 -4.34 -0.13
N THR A 67 -10.74 -4.01 -1.21
CA THR A 67 -12.06 -3.39 -1.07
C THR A 67 -13.06 -4.35 -0.43
N ARG A 68 -14.14 -3.81 0.13
CA ARG A 68 -15.21 -4.60 0.77
C ARG A 68 -15.86 -5.58 -0.22
N ALA A 69 -16.09 -5.14 -1.46
CA ALA A 69 -16.63 -5.98 -2.52
C ALA A 69 -15.71 -7.18 -2.82
N ILE A 70 -14.40 -6.96 -2.96
CA ILE A 70 -13.42 -8.03 -3.20
C ILE A 70 -13.32 -8.98 -2.00
N SER A 71 -13.51 -8.48 -0.78
CA SER A 71 -13.45 -9.30 0.44
C SER A 71 -14.69 -10.17 0.63
N ARG A 72 -15.84 -9.76 0.09
CA ARG A 72 -17.12 -10.47 0.19
C ARG A 72 -17.43 -11.40 -0.98
N ARG A 73 -16.73 -11.26 -2.12
CA ARG A 73 -16.94 -12.13 -3.29
C ARG A 73 -16.60 -13.59 -2.95
N LEU A 74 -17.22 -14.51 -3.69
CA LEU A 74 -16.95 -15.95 -3.55
C LEU A 74 -15.49 -16.28 -3.90
N THR A 75 -14.93 -17.23 -3.16
CA THR A 75 -13.60 -17.78 -3.46
C THR A 75 -13.69 -18.82 -4.58
N LYS A 76 -12.56 -19.09 -5.28
CA LYS A 76 -12.52 -20.05 -6.40
C LYS A 76 -13.05 -21.44 -6.03
N HIS A 77 -12.84 -21.88 -4.79
CA HIS A 77 -13.41 -23.14 -4.28
C HIS A 77 -14.94 -23.08 -4.15
N GLN A 78 -15.48 -21.93 -3.73
CA GLN A 78 -16.93 -21.76 -3.59
C GLN A 78 -17.63 -21.65 -4.96
N THR A 79 -16.95 -21.13 -5.98
CA THR A 79 -17.50 -21.01 -7.33
C THR A 79 -17.65 -22.35 -8.05
N GLU A 80 -16.96 -23.42 -7.65
CA GLU A 80 -17.16 -24.75 -8.25
C GLU A 80 -18.59 -25.26 -8.06
N ARG A 81 -19.21 -24.96 -6.91
CA ARG A 81 -20.61 -25.31 -6.65
C ARG A 81 -21.56 -24.59 -7.60
N GLU A 82 -21.29 -23.33 -7.87
CA GLU A 82 -22.08 -22.49 -8.78
C GLU A 82 -21.90 -22.91 -10.24
N LYS A 83 -20.65 -23.17 -10.66
CA LYS A 83 -20.34 -23.72 -12.00
C LYS A 83 -21.01 -25.08 -12.24
N LYS A 84 -20.97 -25.98 -11.26
CA LYS A 84 -21.67 -27.28 -11.36
C LYS A 84 -23.17 -27.09 -11.54
N ARG A 85 -23.79 -26.15 -10.80
CA ARG A 85 -25.21 -25.82 -10.94
C ARG A 85 -25.54 -25.29 -12.34
N GLU A 86 -24.72 -24.38 -12.88
CA GLU A 86 -24.89 -23.84 -14.24
C GLU A 86 -24.71 -24.91 -15.33
N MET A 87 -23.72 -25.80 -15.18
CA MET A 87 -23.48 -26.90 -16.13
C MET A 87 -24.63 -27.91 -16.13
N TYR A 88 -25.14 -28.29 -14.96
CA TYR A 88 -26.20 -29.30 -14.85
C TYR A 88 -27.57 -28.77 -15.27
N PHE A 89 -27.85 -27.49 -14.99
CA PHE A 89 -29.16 -26.89 -15.27
C PHE A 89 -29.01 -25.62 -16.12
N PRO A 90 -28.61 -25.74 -17.40
CA PRO A 90 -28.55 -24.58 -18.29
C PRO A 90 -29.96 -24.08 -18.59
N MET A 91 -30.15 -22.76 -18.56
CA MET A 91 -31.40 -22.16 -19.04
C MET A 91 -31.55 -22.46 -20.54
N ARG A 92 -32.57 -23.24 -20.89
CA ARG A 92 -32.90 -23.56 -22.29
C ARG A 92 -33.89 -22.54 -22.84
N LYS A 93 -33.57 -21.96 -23.99
CA LYS A 93 -34.55 -21.16 -24.76
C LYS A 93 -35.66 -22.09 -25.23
N HIS A 94 -36.89 -21.80 -24.87
CA HIS A 94 -38.08 -22.51 -25.33
C HIS A 94 -39.16 -21.48 -25.69
N ALA A 95 -40.03 -21.85 -26.63
CA ALA A 95 -41.20 -21.08 -27.00
C ALA A 95 -42.43 -21.93 -26.69
N ILE A 96 -43.46 -21.32 -26.13
CA ILE A 96 -44.76 -21.95 -25.92
C ILE A 96 -45.61 -21.56 -27.12
N LYS A 97 -46.10 -22.56 -27.85
CA LYS A 97 -47.06 -22.35 -28.92
C LYS A 97 -48.43 -22.14 -28.27
N VAL A 98 -49.03 -20.98 -28.53
CA VAL A 98 -50.44 -20.70 -28.20
C VAL A 98 -51.33 -21.41 -29.20
#